data_AF-A0A8X6L5P5-F1
#
_entry.id   AF-A0A8X6L5P5-F1
#
_cell.length_a   1.000
_cell.length_b   1.000
_cell.length_c   1.000
_cell.angle_alpha   90.00
_cell.angle_beta   90.00
_cell.angle_gamma   90.00
#
_symmetry.space_group_name_H-M   'P 1'
#
loop_
_entity.id
_entity.type
_entity.pdbx_description
1 polymer ?
#
loop_
_entity_poly.entity_id
_entity_poly.type
_entity_poly.pdbx_seq_one_letter_code
_entity_poly.pdbx_strand_id
1 'polypeptide(L)'
;MFASNTASFIKLTESRGMKVLQNSKFCNRNSLVVTDRYAAYNYFADKNRQICWAHLIRDFERLAHSWNIEVKVLGCYLRNVTIELFALKKALLKNEIDVFRFTRRARKLRKRTRYYLKEISRLPEAIGASRVAKNILKSERMMWNFLDDPENIPLTNNHAEQQIRHYVVYRKNSYFTQSQRGNTFLERVILNMETKGPQSFPKPSIYCFLNHSPERIHSKGVKSSLFLALI
;
A
#
# COMPACT_ATOMS: atom_id res chain seq x y z
N MET A 1 0.69 10.63 1.33
CA MET A 1 1.78 10.39 2.31
C MET A 1 2.71 9.33 1.77
N PHE A 2 4.01 9.45 2.06
CA PHE A 2 5.01 8.40 1.87
C PHE A 2 5.70 8.10 3.20
N ALA A 3 6.00 6.85 3.50
CA ALA A 3 6.71 6.48 4.72
C ALA A 3 7.79 5.44 4.42
N SER A 4 8.98 5.64 4.97
CA SER A 4 10.07 4.65 5.02
C SER A 4 10.45 4.41 6.48
N ASN A 5 11.38 3.49 6.73
CA ASN A 5 11.91 3.25 8.08
C ASN A 5 12.65 4.47 8.66
N THR A 6 13.05 5.44 7.83
CA THR A 6 13.87 6.60 8.24
C THR A 6 13.09 7.90 8.29
N ALA A 7 12.08 8.06 7.42
CA ALA A 7 11.30 9.29 7.35
C ALA A 7 9.87 9.04 6.87
N SER A 8 8.94 9.89 7.32
CA SER A 8 7.61 9.97 6.72
C SER A 8 7.36 11.36 6.17
N PHE A 9 6.64 11.44 5.05
CA PHE A 9 6.37 12.64 4.31
C PHE A 9 4.86 12.78 4.09
N ILE A 10 4.26 13.80 4.69
CA ILE A 10 2.85 14.16 4.51
C ILE A 10 2.81 15.44 3.68
N LYS A 11 2.01 15.45 2.61
CA LYS A 11 1.74 16.66 1.84
C LYS A 11 0.26 16.90 1.81
N LEU A 12 -0.14 18.08 2.26
CA LEU A 12 -1.54 18.49 2.23
C LEU A 12 -1.78 19.17 0.89
N THR A 13 -2.71 18.63 0.12
CA THR A 13 -3.00 19.09 -1.24
C THR A 13 -4.50 19.11 -1.48
N GLU A 14 -4.95 20.04 -2.30
CA GLU A 14 -6.37 20.17 -2.68
C GLU A 14 -6.82 19.04 -3.63
N SER A 15 -5.88 18.43 -4.35
CA SER A 15 -6.11 17.31 -5.23
C SER A 15 -5.35 16.06 -4.78
N ARG A 16 -5.85 14.89 -5.18
CA ARG A 16 -5.21 13.58 -4.99
C ARG A 16 -4.74 12.95 -6.30
N GLY A 17 -4.82 13.70 -7.41
CA GLY A 17 -4.51 13.20 -8.74
C GLY A 17 -3.03 12.92 -8.96
N MET A 18 -2.71 12.19 -10.04
CA MET A 18 -1.35 11.79 -10.41
C MET A 18 -0.37 12.98 -10.51
N LYS A 19 -0.82 14.15 -10.96
CA LYS A 19 0.00 15.37 -11.05
C LYS A 19 0.59 15.78 -9.70
N VAL A 20 -0.13 15.54 -8.61
CA VAL A 20 0.35 15.84 -7.25
C VAL A 20 1.53 14.93 -6.90
N LEU A 21 1.46 13.64 -7.26
CA LEU A 21 2.54 12.68 -7.04
C LEU A 21 3.77 13.04 -7.89
N GLN A 22 3.58 13.35 -9.17
CA GLN A 22 4.66 13.78 -10.08
C GLN A 22 5.41 15.01 -9.55
N ASN A 23 4.65 15.99 -9.04
CA ASN A 23 5.20 17.25 -8.53
C ASN A 23 5.64 17.18 -7.05
N SER A 24 5.53 16.01 -6.41
CA SER A 24 5.80 15.88 -4.97
C SER A 24 7.28 15.91 -4.62
N LYS A 25 8.17 15.57 -5.56
CA LYS A 25 9.63 15.38 -5.38
C LYS A 25 10.03 14.34 -4.31
N PHE A 26 9.09 13.74 -3.57
CA PHE A 26 9.39 12.75 -2.52
C PHE A 26 9.84 11.40 -3.08
N CYS A 27 9.29 11.01 -4.23
CA CYS A 27 9.62 9.75 -4.89
C CYS A 27 9.72 9.95 -6.40
N ASN A 28 10.64 9.22 -7.03
CA ASN A 28 10.74 9.17 -8.47
C ASN A 28 10.01 7.94 -9.01
N ARG A 29 9.79 7.88 -10.34
CA ARG A 29 9.11 6.76 -11.00
C ARG A 29 9.76 5.39 -10.74
N ASN A 30 11.04 5.38 -10.38
CA ASN A 30 11.82 4.17 -10.11
C ASN A 30 11.91 3.81 -8.62
N SER A 31 11.32 4.59 -7.72
CA SER A 31 11.25 4.27 -6.29
C SER A 31 10.39 3.01 -6.07
N LEU A 32 10.89 2.08 -5.26
CA LEU A 32 10.13 0.90 -4.85
C LEU A 32 9.04 1.33 -3.86
N VAL A 33 7.78 1.10 -4.22
CA VAL A 33 6.63 1.53 -3.42
C VAL A 33 5.68 0.38 -3.10
N VAL A 34 5.10 0.37 -1.89
CA VAL A 34 3.91 -0.44 -1.58
C VAL A 34 2.70 0.46 -1.49
N THR A 35 1.70 0.24 -2.35
CA THR A 35 0.54 1.12 -2.49
C THR A 35 -0.75 0.31 -2.57
N ASP A 36 -1.90 0.96 -2.38
CA ASP A 36 -3.18 0.41 -2.82
C ASP A 36 -3.28 0.38 -4.37
N ARG A 37 -4.49 0.08 -4.89
CA ARG A 37 -4.78 0.03 -6.32
C ARG A 37 -5.30 1.34 -6.92
N TYR A 38 -5.13 2.48 -6.24
CA TYR A 38 -5.57 3.78 -6.73
C TYR A 38 -4.82 4.20 -8.00
N ALA A 39 -5.54 4.78 -8.96
CA ALA A 39 -5.04 5.02 -10.31
C ALA A 39 -3.88 6.04 -10.36
N ALA A 40 -3.80 6.97 -9.40
CA ALA A 40 -2.71 7.95 -9.35
C ALA A 40 -1.33 7.27 -9.21
N TYR A 41 -1.26 6.10 -8.57
CA TYR A 41 -0.03 5.35 -8.38
C TYR A 41 0.48 4.64 -9.63
N ASN A 42 -0.28 4.65 -10.74
CA ASN A 42 0.23 4.19 -12.05
C ASN A 42 1.37 5.08 -12.59
N TYR A 43 1.70 6.16 -11.89
CA TYR A 43 2.93 6.92 -12.09
C TYR A 43 4.20 6.07 -11.87
N PHE A 44 4.18 5.13 -10.92
CA PHE A 44 5.34 4.27 -10.62
C PHE A 44 5.45 3.13 -11.63
N ALA A 45 6.68 2.70 -11.92
CA ALA A 45 6.90 1.56 -12.80
C ALA A 45 6.37 0.25 -12.16
N ASP A 46 5.72 -0.62 -12.94
CA ASP A 46 5.14 -1.87 -12.45
C ASP A 46 6.12 -2.76 -11.69
N LYS A 47 7.40 -2.80 -12.11
CA LYS A 47 8.46 -3.58 -11.44
C LYS A 47 8.85 -3.03 -10.05
N ASN A 48 8.53 -1.77 -9.79
CA ASN A 48 8.87 -1.06 -8.56
C ASN A 48 7.60 -0.77 -7.73
N ARG A 49 6.47 -1.40 -8.04
CA ARG A 49 5.22 -1.19 -7.32
C ARG A 49 4.65 -2.49 -6.79
N GLN A 50 4.71 -2.69 -5.49
CA GLN A 50 4.01 -3.76 -4.80
C GLN A 50 2.59 -3.30 -4.45
N ILE A 51 1.58 -4.07 -4.83
CA ILE A 51 0.20 -3.82 -4.39
C ILE A 51 0.00 -4.36 -2.98
N CYS A 52 -0.58 -3.53 -2.13
CA CYS A 52 -0.94 -3.89 -0.76
C CYS A 52 -2.00 -4.99 -0.77
N TRP A 53 -1.63 -6.15 -0.22
CA TRP A 53 -2.50 -7.31 -0.13
C TRP A 53 -3.70 -7.13 0.78
N ALA A 54 -3.68 -6.19 1.74
CA ALA A 54 -4.86 -5.86 2.53
C ALA A 54 -6.02 -5.30 1.67
N HIS A 55 -5.70 -4.66 0.54
CA HIS A 55 -6.72 -4.21 -0.42
C HIS A 55 -7.24 -5.36 -1.27
N LEU A 56 -6.35 -6.28 -1.68
CA LEU A 56 -6.72 -7.50 -2.40
C LEU A 56 -7.62 -8.42 -1.56
N ILE A 57 -7.31 -8.56 -0.27
CA ILE A 57 -8.15 -9.31 0.68
C ILE A 57 -9.58 -8.77 0.67
N ARG A 58 -9.77 -7.45 0.73
CA ARG A 58 -11.11 -6.84 0.69
C ARG A 58 -11.82 -7.13 -0.62
N ASP A 59 -11.12 -7.12 -1.75
CA ASP A 59 -11.71 -7.48 -3.03
C ASP A 59 -12.10 -8.96 -3.10
N PHE A 60 -11.26 -9.86 -2.58
CA PHE A 60 -11.56 -11.29 -2.53
C PHE A 60 -12.68 -11.62 -1.55
N GLU A 61 -12.77 -10.92 -0.43
CA GLU A 61 -13.88 -11.05 0.53
C GLU A 61 -15.22 -10.63 -0.11
N ARG A 62 -15.23 -9.55 -0.90
CA ARG A 62 -16.42 -9.15 -1.68
C ARG A 62 -16.84 -10.23 -2.67
N LEU A 63 -15.88 -10.88 -3.34
CA LEU A 63 -16.16 -12.00 -4.24
C LEU A 63 -16.71 -13.20 -3.45
N ALA A 64 -16.13 -13.50 -2.27
CA ALA A 64 -16.58 -14.58 -1.38
C ALA A 64 -17.98 -14.34 -0.80
N HIS A 65 -18.44 -13.09 -0.75
CA HIS A 65 -19.80 -12.71 -0.34
C HIS A 65 -20.73 -12.45 -1.53
N SER A 66 -20.37 -12.88 -2.74
CA SER A 66 -21.26 -12.75 -3.89
C SER A 66 -22.53 -13.59 -3.73
N TRP A 67 -23.64 -13.07 -4.26
CA TRP A 67 -24.89 -13.81 -4.42
C TRP A 67 -24.81 -14.87 -5.52
N ASN A 68 -23.92 -14.69 -6.51
CA ASN A 68 -23.65 -15.71 -7.51
C ASN A 68 -22.81 -16.84 -6.88
N ILE A 69 -23.31 -18.07 -6.94
CA ILE A 69 -22.73 -19.22 -6.25
C ILE A 69 -21.32 -19.56 -6.75
N GLU A 70 -21.06 -19.47 -8.05
CA GLU A 70 -19.77 -19.77 -8.64
C GLU A 70 -18.72 -18.71 -8.23
N VAL A 71 -19.09 -17.43 -8.30
CA VAL A 71 -18.23 -16.33 -7.83
C VAL A 71 -17.91 -16.49 -6.34
N LYS A 72 -18.91 -16.83 -5.53
CA LYS A 72 -18.75 -17.06 -4.09
C LYS A 72 -17.72 -18.16 -3.81
N VAL A 73 -17.86 -19.31 -4.45
CA VAL A 73 -16.93 -20.44 -4.29
C VAL A 73 -15.50 -20.04 -4.68
N LEU A 74 -15.32 -19.41 -5.85
CA LEU A 74 -14.01 -18.95 -6.31
C LEU A 74 -13.44 -17.84 -5.41
N GLY A 75 -14.29 -16.96 -4.89
CA GLY A 75 -13.96 -15.93 -3.91
C GLY A 75 -13.45 -16.52 -2.59
N CYS A 76 -14.09 -17.57 -2.08
CA CYS A 76 -13.62 -18.33 -0.91
C CYS A 76 -12.24 -18.95 -1.14
N TYR A 77 -11.97 -19.49 -2.34
CA TYR A 77 -10.63 -20.00 -2.66
C TYR A 77 -9.58 -18.89 -2.73
N LEU A 78 -9.92 -17.73 -3.29
CA LEU A 78 -9.04 -16.56 -3.28
C LEU A 78 -8.76 -16.07 -1.85
N ARG A 79 -9.78 -16.04 -0.99
CA ARG A 79 -9.64 -15.73 0.44
C ARG A 79 -8.68 -16.70 1.12
N ASN A 80 -8.82 -18.01 0.89
CA ASN A 80 -7.91 -19.00 1.46
C ASN A 80 -6.46 -18.81 0.99
N VAL A 81 -6.24 -18.44 -0.28
CA VAL A 81 -4.89 -18.08 -0.76
C VAL A 81 -4.30 -16.91 0.04
N THR A 82 -5.09 -15.92 0.42
CA THR A 82 -4.58 -14.81 1.24
C THR A 82 -4.17 -15.27 2.65
N ILE A 83 -4.97 -16.13 3.28
CA ILE A 83 -4.65 -16.70 4.60
C ILE A 83 -3.34 -17.48 4.53
N GLU A 84 -3.19 -18.35 3.53
CA GLU A 84 -1.96 -19.12 3.31
C GLU A 84 -0.76 -18.19 3.07
N LEU A 85 -0.91 -17.15 2.26
CA LEU A 85 0.19 -16.23 1.95
C LEU A 85 0.68 -15.46 3.18
N PHE A 86 -0.24 -14.92 3.99
CA PHE A 86 0.13 -14.19 5.21
C PHE A 86 0.76 -15.11 6.26
N ALA A 87 0.26 -16.34 6.39
CA ALA A 87 0.89 -17.35 7.25
C ALA A 87 2.33 -17.65 6.80
N LEU A 88 2.55 -17.83 5.49
CA LEU A 88 3.88 -18.06 4.93
C LEU A 88 4.82 -16.87 5.15
N LYS A 89 4.35 -15.64 4.92
CA LYS A 89 5.16 -14.43 5.15
C LYS A 89 5.50 -14.30 6.64
N LYS A 90 4.57 -14.58 7.54
CA LYS A 90 4.81 -14.57 8.99
C LYS A 90 5.86 -15.61 9.38
N ALA A 91 5.76 -16.84 8.87
CA ALA A 91 6.74 -17.89 9.12
C ALA A 91 8.14 -17.51 8.60
N LEU A 92 8.24 -16.89 7.42
CA LEU A 92 9.50 -16.38 6.88
C LEU A 92 10.11 -15.32 7.80
N LEU A 93 9.33 -14.31 8.21
CA LEU A 93 9.82 -13.23 9.08
C LEU A 93 10.21 -13.70 10.49
N LYS A 94 9.76 -14.89 10.90
CA LYS A 94 10.14 -15.55 12.15
C LYS A 94 11.29 -16.55 11.98
N ASN A 95 11.86 -16.67 10.79
CA ASN A 95 12.89 -17.67 10.44
C ASN A 95 12.43 -19.13 10.64
N GLU A 96 11.12 -19.40 10.63
CA GLU A 96 10.55 -20.76 10.70
C GLU A 96 10.66 -21.50 9.34
N ILE A 97 10.80 -20.74 8.25
CA ILE A 97 11.04 -21.26 6.90
C ILE A 97 12.09 -20.39 6.20
N ASP A 98 12.89 -21.01 5.34
CA ASP A 98 13.84 -20.30 4.50
C ASP A 98 13.17 -19.60 3.29
N VAL A 99 13.90 -18.68 2.68
CA VAL A 99 13.48 -17.89 1.51
C VAL A 99 13.12 -18.80 0.32
N PHE A 100 13.82 -19.91 0.13
CA PHE A 100 13.57 -20.85 -0.98
C PHE A 100 12.20 -21.54 -0.83
N ARG A 101 11.90 -22.05 0.37
CA ARG A 101 10.64 -22.70 0.73
C ARG A 101 9.49 -21.71 0.66
N PHE A 102 9.68 -20.49 1.17
CA PHE A 102 8.71 -19.40 1.02
C PHE A 102 8.41 -19.13 -0.45
N THR A 103 9.43 -18.85 -1.24
CA THR A 103 9.31 -18.46 -2.66
C THR A 103 8.65 -19.57 -3.48
N ARG A 104 9.03 -20.83 -3.25
CA ARG A 104 8.42 -21.99 -3.91
C ARG A 104 6.92 -22.10 -3.61
N ARG A 105 6.52 -21.92 -2.35
CA ARG A 105 5.10 -21.99 -1.95
C ARG A 105 4.32 -20.78 -2.45
N ALA A 106 4.87 -19.57 -2.33
CA ALA A 106 4.23 -18.36 -2.81
C ALA A 106 4.04 -18.35 -4.35
N ARG A 107 4.96 -18.95 -5.12
CA ARG A 107 4.77 -19.17 -6.57
C ARG A 107 3.59 -20.10 -6.89
N LYS A 108 3.31 -21.10 -6.05
CA LYS A 108 2.10 -21.95 -6.20
C LYS A 108 0.84 -21.14 -5.91
N LEU A 109 0.86 -20.30 -4.87
CA LEU A 109 -0.24 -19.39 -4.56
C LEU A 109 -0.51 -18.41 -5.71
N ARG A 110 0.54 -17.85 -6.33
CA ARG A 110 0.44 -17.01 -7.53
C ARG A 110 -0.31 -17.69 -8.68
N LYS A 111 0.02 -18.96 -8.96
CA LYS A 111 -0.68 -19.75 -9.98
C LYS A 111 -2.16 -19.95 -9.63
N ARG A 112 -2.47 -20.32 -8.37
CA ARG A 112 -3.84 -20.49 -7.87
C ARG A 112 -4.65 -19.19 -7.97
N THR A 113 -4.11 -18.07 -7.49
CA THR A 113 -4.75 -16.75 -7.59
C THR A 113 -5.09 -16.41 -9.04
N ARG A 114 -4.12 -16.58 -9.96
CA ARG A 114 -4.34 -16.32 -11.38
C ARG A 114 -5.41 -17.21 -11.99
N TYR A 115 -5.43 -18.49 -11.61
CA TYR A 115 -6.45 -19.44 -12.05
C TYR A 115 -7.85 -19.01 -11.62
N TYR A 116 -8.09 -18.83 -10.31
CA TYR A 116 -9.42 -18.46 -9.82
C TYR A 116 -9.90 -17.11 -10.37
N LEU A 117 -9.02 -16.11 -10.50
CA LEU A 117 -9.38 -14.83 -11.12
C LEU A 117 -9.74 -14.98 -12.61
N LYS A 118 -9.06 -15.87 -13.36
CA LYS A 118 -9.42 -16.13 -14.76
C LYS A 118 -10.79 -16.79 -14.87
N GLU A 119 -11.11 -17.73 -13.99
CA GLU A 119 -12.42 -18.37 -13.97
C GLU A 119 -13.52 -17.35 -13.70
N ILE A 120 -13.38 -16.53 -12.64
CA ILE A 120 -14.32 -15.44 -12.36
C ILE A 120 -14.44 -14.48 -13.57
N SER A 121 -13.33 -14.15 -14.23
CA SER A 121 -13.33 -13.21 -15.35
C SER A 121 -14.13 -13.66 -16.59
N ARG A 122 -14.40 -14.97 -16.69
CA ARG A 122 -15.08 -15.61 -17.82
C ARG A 122 -16.56 -15.86 -17.56
N LEU A 123 -17.03 -15.67 -16.32
CA LEU A 123 -18.43 -15.88 -15.96
C LEU A 123 -19.31 -14.83 -16.65
N PRO A 124 -20.22 -15.23 -17.56
CA PRO A 124 -21.03 -14.29 -18.33
C PRO A 124 -22.09 -13.61 -17.46
N GLU A 125 -22.70 -14.34 -16.54
CA GLU A 125 -23.80 -13.87 -15.69
C GLU A 125 -23.33 -12.93 -14.55
N ALA A 126 -22.02 -12.92 -14.26
CA ALA A 126 -21.45 -12.18 -13.14
C ALA A 126 -20.65 -10.95 -13.59
N ILE A 127 -21.21 -10.12 -14.48
CA ILE A 127 -20.51 -8.99 -15.15
C ILE A 127 -19.69 -8.12 -14.18
N GLY A 128 -20.25 -7.78 -13.01
CA GLY A 128 -19.56 -6.99 -11.99
C GLY A 128 -18.32 -7.69 -11.43
N ALA A 129 -18.45 -8.95 -11.03
CA ALA A 129 -17.34 -9.77 -10.53
C ALA A 129 -16.30 -10.01 -11.63
N SER A 130 -16.75 -10.30 -12.85
CA SER A 130 -15.89 -10.48 -14.03
C SER A 130 -15.04 -9.23 -14.31
N ARG A 131 -15.64 -8.04 -14.20
CA ARG A 131 -14.92 -6.76 -14.34
C ARG A 131 -13.89 -6.57 -13.22
N VAL A 132 -14.24 -6.87 -11.97
CA VAL A 132 -13.32 -6.79 -10.83
C VAL A 132 -12.13 -7.74 -11.05
N ALA A 133 -12.39 -8.99 -11.40
CA ALA A 133 -11.35 -9.99 -11.65
C ALA A 133 -10.41 -9.58 -12.80
N LYS A 134 -10.96 -9.08 -13.93
CA LYS A 134 -10.15 -8.54 -15.04
C LYS A 134 -9.27 -7.38 -14.59
N ASN A 135 -9.80 -6.48 -13.77
CA ASN A 135 -9.03 -5.35 -13.25
C ASN A 135 -7.92 -5.79 -12.28
N ILE A 136 -8.15 -6.82 -11.47
CA ILE A 136 -7.10 -7.38 -10.61
C ILE A 136 -6.03 -8.09 -11.45
N LEU A 137 -6.42 -8.84 -12.49
CA LEU A 137 -5.48 -9.53 -13.39
C LEU A 137 -4.53 -8.58 -14.12
N LYS A 138 -4.95 -7.34 -14.44
CA LYS A 138 -4.06 -6.30 -15.01
C LYS A 138 -2.91 -5.96 -14.07
N SER A 139 -3.11 -6.15 -12.77
CA SER A 139 -2.13 -5.84 -11.74
C SER A 139 -1.27 -7.04 -11.32
N GLU A 140 -1.37 -8.18 -12.02
CA GLU A 140 -0.80 -9.45 -11.55
C GLU A 140 0.68 -9.35 -11.18
N ARG A 141 1.51 -8.73 -12.02
CA ARG A 141 2.95 -8.56 -11.73
C ARG A 141 3.17 -7.81 -10.42
N MET A 142 2.51 -6.66 -10.26
CA MET A 142 2.61 -5.78 -9.09
C MET A 142 2.12 -6.44 -7.79
N MET A 143 1.28 -7.48 -7.86
CA MET A 143 0.85 -8.21 -6.66
C MET A 143 1.97 -9.04 -6.04
N TRP A 144 2.99 -9.41 -6.82
CA TRP A 144 3.99 -10.41 -6.44
C TRP A 144 5.44 -9.88 -6.48
N ASN A 145 5.66 -8.57 -6.58
CA ASN A 145 7.02 -7.99 -6.57
C ASN A 145 7.76 -8.27 -5.26
N PHE A 146 7.06 -8.53 -4.15
CA PHE A 146 7.70 -8.99 -2.91
C PHE A 146 8.46 -10.31 -3.06
N LEU A 147 8.25 -11.07 -4.14
CA LEU A 147 9.04 -12.27 -4.41
C LEU A 147 10.47 -11.97 -4.85
N ASP A 148 10.73 -10.76 -5.35
CA ASP A 148 12.07 -10.33 -5.77
C ASP A 148 12.95 -10.02 -4.55
N ASP A 149 12.35 -9.54 -3.46
CA ASP A 149 12.98 -9.37 -2.16
C ASP A 149 12.00 -9.79 -1.03
N PRO A 150 11.92 -11.11 -0.74
CA PRO A 150 10.99 -11.69 0.22
C PRO A 150 11.12 -11.23 1.65
N GLU A 151 12.25 -10.65 2.04
CA GLU A 151 12.49 -10.23 3.43
C GLU A 151 12.12 -8.76 3.59
N ASN A 152 12.57 -7.89 2.69
CA ASN A 152 12.45 -6.44 2.87
C ASN A 152 11.15 -5.87 2.31
N ILE A 153 10.52 -6.49 1.30
CA ILE A 153 9.27 -5.97 0.73
C ILE A 153 8.07 -6.51 1.53
N PRO A 154 7.31 -5.63 2.21
CA PRO A 154 6.13 -6.03 2.97
C PRO A 154 4.95 -6.32 2.04
N LEU A 155 4.04 -7.18 2.50
CA LEU A 155 2.78 -7.44 1.79
C LEU A 155 1.79 -6.28 1.88
N THR A 156 1.91 -5.42 2.90
CA THR A 156 0.96 -4.34 3.19
C THR A 156 1.67 -3.01 3.38
N ASN A 157 0.93 -1.91 3.18
CA ASN A 157 1.37 -0.56 3.49
C ASN A 157 1.05 -0.15 4.94
N ASN A 158 0.89 -1.13 5.85
CA ASN A 158 0.45 -0.90 7.24
C ASN A 158 1.35 0.10 7.98
N HIS A 159 2.66 0.12 7.72
CA HIS A 159 3.52 1.12 8.35
C HIS A 159 3.15 2.55 7.90
N ALA A 160 2.87 2.82 6.62
CA ALA A 160 2.31 4.13 6.24
C ALA A 160 0.96 4.41 6.92
N GLU A 161 0.10 3.38 7.07
CA GLU A 161 -1.24 3.54 7.68
C GLU A 161 -1.14 3.89 9.16
N GLN A 162 -0.15 3.31 9.85
CA GLN A 162 0.17 3.65 11.22
C GLN A 162 0.71 5.07 11.34
N GLN A 163 1.65 5.47 10.47
CA GLN A 163 2.22 6.81 10.53
C GLN A 163 1.16 7.91 10.25
N ILE A 164 0.20 7.69 9.34
CA ILE A 164 -0.84 8.70 9.06
C ILE A 164 -1.95 8.77 10.13
N ARG A 165 -2.03 7.78 11.02
CA ARG A 165 -3.21 7.56 11.87
C ARG A 165 -3.50 8.76 12.77
N HIS A 166 -2.48 9.40 13.33
CA HIS A 166 -2.65 10.58 14.19
C HIS A 166 -3.30 11.73 13.43
N TYR A 167 -2.85 12.00 12.20
CA TYR A 167 -3.48 12.97 11.33
C TYR A 167 -4.94 12.62 11.00
N VAL A 168 -5.22 11.35 10.65
CA VAL A 168 -6.58 10.90 10.33
C VAL A 168 -7.54 11.06 11.52
N VAL A 169 -7.09 10.70 12.73
CA VAL A 169 -7.87 10.87 13.96
C VAL A 169 -8.13 12.35 14.26
N TYR A 170 -7.10 13.20 14.16
CA TYR A 170 -7.25 14.64 14.33
C TYR A 170 -8.28 15.21 13.36
N ARG A 171 -8.17 14.90 12.07
CA ARG A 171 -9.12 15.36 11.04
C ARG A 171 -10.54 14.92 11.31
N LYS A 172 -10.74 13.72 11.85
CA LYS A 172 -12.07 13.20 12.19
C LYS A 172 -12.71 13.97 13.35
N ASN A 173 -11.92 14.40 14.32
CA ASN A 173 -12.40 15.07 15.53
C ASN A 173 -12.50 16.60 15.39
N SER A 174 -11.60 17.21 14.62
CA SER A 174 -11.45 18.67 14.50
C SER A 174 -11.95 19.24 13.17
N TYR A 175 -12.53 18.40 12.30
CA TYR A 175 -12.98 18.75 10.95
C TYR A 175 -11.87 19.37 10.08
N PHE A 176 -12.26 19.98 8.96
CA PHE A 176 -11.34 20.60 8.01
C PHE A 176 -11.12 22.07 8.31
N THR A 177 -9.92 22.53 8.01
CA THR A 177 -9.64 23.95 7.83
C THR A 177 -9.61 24.28 6.34
N GLN A 178 -10.25 25.40 5.98
CA GLN A 178 -10.26 25.94 4.62
C GLN A 178 -9.33 27.15 4.48
N SER A 179 -8.70 27.60 5.58
CA SER A 179 -7.80 28.75 5.56
C SER A 179 -6.34 28.30 5.52
N GLN A 180 -5.51 29.07 4.82
CA GLN A 180 -4.05 28.85 4.80
C GLN A 180 -3.48 28.81 6.22
N ARG A 181 -3.94 29.72 7.09
CA ARG A 181 -3.52 29.79 8.50
C ARG A 181 -3.85 28.51 9.26
N GLY A 182 -5.05 27.96 9.10
CA GLY A 182 -5.41 26.73 9.77
C GLY A 182 -4.68 25.51 9.21
N ASN A 183 -4.40 25.49 7.91
CA ASN A 183 -3.54 24.47 7.30
C ASN A 183 -2.12 24.51 7.89
N THR A 184 -1.54 25.70 8.09
CA THR A 184 -0.20 25.87 8.71
C THR A 184 -0.21 25.49 10.19
N PHE A 185 -1.29 25.81 10.91
CA PHE A 185 -1.46 25.35 12.28
C PHE A 185 -1.48 23.82 12.37
N LEU A 186 -2.27 23.18 11.50
CA LEU A 186 -2.41 21.73 11.43
C LEU A 186 -1.08 21.05 11.06
N GLU A 187 -0.34 21.60 10.10
CA GLU A 187 1.02 21.14 9.75
C GLU A 187 1.95 21.12 10.97
N ARG A 188 1.98 22.21 11.76
CA ARG A 188 2.81 22.32 12.97
C ARG A 188 2.35 21.39 14.09
N VAL A 189 1.05 21.22 14.26
CA VAL A 189 0.49 20.33 15.29
C VAL A 189 0.85 18.88 15.01
N ILE A 190 0.70 18.42 13.76
CA ILE A 190 1.06 17.03 13.36
C ILE A 190 2.56 16.79 13.60
N LEU A 191 3.40 17.74 13.17
CA LEU A 191 4.86 17.67 13.37
C LEU A 191 5.22 17.52 14.87
N ASN A 192 4.52 18.23 15.75
CA ASN A 192 4.76 18.23 17.19
C ASN A 192 4.16 17.02 17.92
N MET A 193 3.01 16.50 17.49
CA MET A 193 2.40 15.31 18.10
C MET A 193 3.26 14.06 17.87
N GLU A 194 3.91 13.97 16.71
CA GLU A 194 4.67 12.77 16.32
C GLU A 194 6.11 12.77 16.88
N THR A 195 6.65 13.93 17.25
CA THR A 195 7.96 14.06 17.91
C THR A 195 7.93 13.76 19.42
N LYS A 196 6.75 13.72 20.08
CA LYS A 196 6.63 13.56 21.55
C LYS A 196 6.00 12.26 22.06
N GLY A 197 5.72 11.25 21.23
CA GLY A 197 5.21 9.96 21.73
C GLY A 197 6.32 9.07 22.34
N PRO A 198 6.00 8.11 23.23
CA PRO A 198 6.97 7.35 24.04
C PRO A 198 8.15 6.74 23.26
N GLN A 199 9.33 6.79 23.89
CA GLN A 199 10.69 6.57 23.36
C GLN A 199 11.07 5.11 23.02
N SER A 200 10.13 4.20 22.74
CA SER A 200 10.50 2.78 22.61
C SER A 200 11.00 2.34 21.22
N PHE A 201 10.99 3.19 20.19
CA PHE A 201 11.59 2.91 18.88
C PHE A 201 12.08 4.22 18.23
N PRO A 202 13.21 4.23 17.48
CA PRO A 202 13.59 5.38 16.68
C PRO A 202 12.46 5.66 15.67
N LYS A 203 11.66 6.70 15.94
CA LYS A 203 10.55 7.07 15.06
C LYS A 203 11.13 7.77 13.83
N PRO A 204 10.73 7.37 12.61
CA PRO A 204 11.13 8.08 11.41
C PRO A 204 10.71 9.56 11.52
N SER A 205 11.60 10.49 11.18
CA SER A 205 11.28 11.92 11.20
C SER A 205 10.13 12.21 10.24
N ILE A 206 9.04 12.80 10.75
CA ILE A 206 7.87 13.10 9.93
C ILE A 206 7.93 14.54 9.48
N TYR A 207 7.88 14.75 8.17
CA TYR A 207 7.87 16.06 7.53
C TYR A 207 6.50 16.26 6.89
N CYS A 208 5.74 17.21 7.43
CA CYS A 208 4.51 17.69 6.83
C CYS A 208 4.84 18.95 6.00
N PHE A 209 4.34 19.03 4.77
CA PHE A 209 4.56 20.15 3.87
C PHE A 209 3.26 20.73 3.32
N LEU A 210 3.10 22.05 3.43
CA LEU A 210 2.11 22.86 2.70
C LEU A 210 2.68 23.45 1.42
N ASN A 211 2.16 23.05 0.25
CA ASN A 211 2.30 23.69 -1.08
C ASN A 211 3.68 24.27 -1.51
N HIS A 212 4.74 24.12 -0.74
CA HIS A 212 6.09 24.62 -0.96
C HIS A 212 7.08 23.45 -1.04
N SER A 213 8.08 23.65 -1.90
CA SER A 213 9.09 22.65 -2.25
C SER A 213 9.95 22.25 -1.05
N PRO A 214 10.44 20.99 -0.99
CA PRO A 214 11.30 20.48 0.08
C PRO A 214 12.76 20.97 -0.02
N GLU A 215 13.02 22.23 -0.44
CA GLU A 215 14.37 22.74 -0.75
C GLU A 215 15.33 22.78 0.45
N ARG A 216 14.86 22.47 1.68
CA ARG A 216 15.67 22.48 2.90
C ARG A 216 16.11 21.11 3.44
N ILE A 217 15.95 20.02 2.68
CA ILE A 217 16.53 18.72 3.11
C ILE A 217 17.56 18.30 2.07
N HIS A 218 18.82 18.65 2.32
CA HIS A 218 19.95 18.08 1.60
C HIS A 218 19.87 16.55 1.68
N SER A 219 19.59 15.94 0.53
CA SER A 219 19.55 14.51 0.26
C SER A 219 20.95 13.89 0.34
N LYS A 220 21.58 13.93 1.51
CA LYS A 220 22.71 13.04 1.78
C LYS A 220 22.14 11.70 2.25
N GLY A 221 21.95 10.76 1.31
CA GLY A 221 21.98 9.34 1.64
C GLY A 221 20.74 8.47 1.42
N VAL A 222 19.65 8.96 0.82
CA VAL A 222 18.48 8.09 0.53
C VAL A 222 18.74 7.26 -0.73
N LYS A 223 19.62 6.25 -0.63
CA LYS A 223 19.77 5.20 -1.65
C LYS A 223 18.57 4.27 -1.56
N SER A 224 17.84 4.13 -2.67
CA SER A 224 16.88 3.04 -2.96
C SER A 224 15.97 2.60 -1.79
N SER A 225 15.39 3.54 -1.03
CA SER A 225 14.53 3.20 0.09
C SER A 225 13.15 2.74 -0.40
N LEU A 226 12.67 1.62 0.15
CA LEU A 226 11.28 1.20 0.04
C LEU A 226 10.39 2.28 0.69
N PHE A 227 9.38 2.74 -0.05
CA PHE A 227 8.38 3.68 0.45
C PHE A 227 7.01 3.01 0.52
N LEU A 228 6.26 3.25 1.58
CA LEU A 228 4.87 2.84 1.72
C LEU A 228 4.02 4.09 1.48
N ALA A 229 3.05 4.01 0.57
CA ALA A 229 2.23 5.16 0.19
C ALA A 229 0.76 4.99 0.60
N LEU A 230 0.15 6.12 0.96
CA LEU A 230 -1.29 6.29 1.23
C LEU A 230 -1.79 7.60 0.65
N ILE A 231 -3.02 7.57 0.12
CA ILE A 231 -3.80 8.72 -0.34
C ILE A 231 -5.20 8.65 0.27
#